data_AF-A0A4V2AUF5-F1
#
_entry.id   AF-A0A4V2AUF5-F1
#
_cell.length_a   1.000
_cell.length_b   1.000
_cell.length_c   1.000
_cell.angle_alpha   90.00
_cell.angle_beta   90.00
_cell.angle_gamma   90.00
#
_symmetry.space_group_name_H-M   'P 1'
#
loop_
_entity.id
_entity.type
_entity.pdbx_description
1 polymer ?
#
loop_
_entity_poly.entity_id
_entity_poly.type
_entity_poly.pdbx_seq_one_letter_code
_entity_poly.pdbx_strand_id
1 'polypeptide(L)'
;MTILKYSSKERLIGALIIPPIAVVLNCMLFGSAYFKGWPQFFWPLLITMATVLVIYTLCSMVAVILLNHFPLYSQTFKRIGIGIACYVIIMVIAITILFFGYDYIRVMGLNVKMGNYPWVLVTGITCNLLATSFNEGASFYEKWRKLVDEA
;
A
#
# COMPACT_ATOMS: atom_id res chain seq x y z
N MET A 1 20.63 0.30 -14.86
CA MET A 1 19.97 0.37 -13.54
C MET A 1 18.83 -0.63 -13.55
N THR A 2 19.10 -1.87 -13.11
CA THR A 2 18.09 -2.93 -13.02
C THR A 2 17.09 -2.47 -11.98
N ILE A 3 15.92 -2.00 -12.43
CA ILE A 3 14.84 -1.60 -11.53
C ILE A 3 14.54 -2.81 -10.65
N LEU A 4 14.76 -2.64 -9.35
CA LEU A 4 14.51 -3.61 -8.30
C LEU A 4 13.03 -4.06 -8.41
N LYS A 5 12.79 -5.15 -9.14
CA LYS A 5 11.45 -5.75 -9.30
C LYS A 5 11.38 -6.95 -8.38
N TYR A 6 10.43 -6.90 -7.45
CA TYR A 6 10.14 -8.03 -6.56
C TYR A 6 9.43 -9.17 -7.32
N SER A 7 8.58 -8.82 -8.28
CA SER A 7 7.93 -9.73 -9.23
C SER A 7 7.79 -9.03 -10.59
N SER A 8 7.70 -9.81 -11.67
CA SER A 8 7.40 -9.27 -13.00
C SER A 8 6.04 -8.55 -13.06
N LYS A 9 5.10 -8.94 -12.17
CA LYS A 9 3.71 -8.47 -12.11
C LYS A 9 3.47 -7.36 -11.10
N GLU A 10 4.48 -6.95 -10.34
CA GLU A 10 4.36 -5.95 -9.26
C GLU A 10 3.65 -4.66 -9.71
N ARG A 11 4.03 -4.11 -10.88
CA ARG A 11 3.37 -2.91 -11.42
C ARG A 11 1.89 -3.11 -11.76
N LEU A 12 1.53 -4.30 -12.26
CA LEU A 12 0.15 -4.63 -12.59
C LEU A 12 -0.68 -4.77 -11.33
N ILE A 13 -0.14 -5.43 -10.30
CA ILE A 13 -0.77 -5.58 -8.99
C ILE A 13 -1.01 -4.19 -8.39
N GLY A 14 0.01 -3.33 -8.36
CA GLY A 14 -0.12 -1.95 -7.90
C GLY A 14 -1.18 -1.17 -8.67
N ALA A 15 -1.16 -1.20 -10.01
CA ALA A 15 -2.14 -0.48 -10.84
C ALA A 15 -3.59 -0.93 -10.59
N LEU A 16 -3.81 -2.20 -10.27
CA LEU A 16 -5.14 -2.75 -9.99
C LEU A 16 -5.61 -2.44 -8.56
N ILE A 17 -4.71 -2.48 -7.58
CA ILE A 17 -5.05 -2.41 -6.15
C ILE A 17 -5.04 -0.97 -5.61
N ILE A 18 -4.18 -0.09 -6.13
CA ILE A 18 -4.05 1.28 -5.62
C ILE A 18 -5.36 2.08 -5.77
N PRO A 19 -6.04 2.10 -6.94
CA PRO A 19 -7.29 2.85 -7.09
C PRO A 19 -8.40 2.45 -6.10
N PRO A 20 -8.76 1.16 -5.92
CA PRO A 20 -9.81 0.79 -4.96
C PRO A 20 -9.41 1.09 -3.51
N ILE A 21 -8.14 0.91 -3.12
CA ILE A 21 -7.68 1.32 -1.78
C ILE A 21 -7.89 2.82 -1.58
N ALA A 22 -7.50 3.64 -2.56
CA ALA A 22 -7.65 5.09 -2.45
C ALA A 22 -9.11 5.52 -2.30
N VAL A 23 -10.02 4.89 -3.06
CA VAL A 23 -11.47 5.12 -2.92
C VAL A 23 -11.96 4.74 -1.52
N VAL A 24 -11.60 3.55 -1.02
CA VAL A 24 -12.01 3.09 0.31
C VAL A 24 -11.53 4.05 1.41
N LEU A 25 -10.26 4.44 1.38
CA LEU A 25 -9.70 5.37 2.37
C LEU A 25 -10.41 6.72 2.33
N ASN A 26 -10.65 7.29 1.14
CA ASN A 26 -11.36 8.57 1.02
C ASN A 26 -12.82 8.47 1.47
N CYS A 27 -13.51 7.36 1.22
CA CYS A 27 -14.86 7.10 1.74
C CYS A 27 -14.87 7.10 3.27
N MET A 28 -13.85 6.53 3.90
CA MET A 28 -13.74 6.52 5.36
C MET A 28 -13.37 7.89 5.93
N LEU A 29 -12.47 8.62 5.26
CA LEU A 29 -12.01 9.95 5.68
C LEU A 29 -13.15 10.98 5.64
N PHE A 30 -13.92 11.01 4.55
CA PHE A 30 -14.90 12.09 4.29
C PHE A 30 -16.37 11.64 4.34
N GLY A 31 -16.64 10.33 4.30
CA GLY A 31 -18.00 9.80 4.25
C GLY A 31 -18.76 10.21 2.99
N SER A 32 -20.05 10.50 3.14
CA SER A 32 -20.91 10.92 2.02
C SER A 32 -20.48 12.24 1.37
N ALA A 33 -19.69 13.07 2.06
CA ALA A 33 -19.17 14.32 1.49
C ALA A 33 -18.22 14.08 0.31
N TYR A 34 -17.56 12.92 0.26
CA TYR A 34 -16.66 12.54 -0.84
C TYR A 34 -17.34 12.49 -2.20
N PHE A 35 -18.63 12.13 -2.23
CA PHE A 35 -19.40 11.93 -3.45
C PHE A 35 -20.28 13.12 -3.84
N LYS A 36 -20.16 14.26 -3.14
CA LYS A 36 -21.02 15.44 -3.37
C LYS A 36 -20.73 16.19 -4.66
N GLY A 37 -19.57 16.00 -5.27
CA GLY A 37 -19.21 16.67 -6.51
C GLY A 37 -17.92 16.13 -7.11
N TRP A 38 -17.72 16.45 -8.40
CA TRP A 38 -16.57 15.97 -9.15
C TRP A 38 -15.22 16.41 -8.54
N PRO A 39 -15.01 17.68 -8.13
CA PRO A 39 -13.76 18.09 -7.49
C PRO A 39 -13.51 17.42 -6.13
N GLN A 40 -14.56 17.19 -5.34
CA GLN A 40 -14.49 16.54 -4.03
C GLN A 40 -14.14 15.05 -4.14
N PHE A 41 -14.50 14.41 -5.26
CA PHE A 41 -14.12 13.04 -5.55
C PHE A 41 -12.70 12.96 -6.13
N PHE A 42 -12.44 13.72 -7.19
CA PHE A 42 -11.25 13.53 -8.03
C PHE A 42 -9.95 13.96 -7.35
N TRP A 43 -9.92 15.11 -6.66
CA TRP A 43 -8.68 15.62 -6.05
C TRP A 43 -8.20 14.76 -4.87
N PRO A 44 -9.04 14.39 -3.90
CA PRO A 44 -8.63 13.48 -2.84
C PRO A 44 -8.31 12.08 -3.38
N LEU A 45 -8.96 11.63 -4.46
CA LEU A 45 -8.59 10.37 -5.11
C LEU A 45 -7.14 10.42 -5.60
N LEU A 46 -6.75 11.45 -6.36
CA LEU A 46 -5.40 11.59 -6.89
C LEU A 46 -4.34 11.70 -5.78
N ILE A 47 -4.59 12.53 -4.76
CA ILE A 47 -3.65 12.71 -3.66
C ILE A 47 -3.49 11.39 -2.88
N THR A 48 -4.60 10.73 -2.54
CA THR A 48 -4.55 9.43 -1.83
C THR A 48 -3.89 8.35 -2.69
N MET A 49 -4.15 8.30 -4.01
CA MET A 49 -3.47 7.37 -4.91
C MET A 49 -1.96 7.61 -4.94
N ALA A 50 -1.51 8.87 -4.98
CA ALA A 50 -0.09 9.21 -4.92
C ALA A 50 0.52 8.76 -3.59
N THR A 51 -0.17 8.98 -2.46
CA THR A 51 0.27 8.50 -1.14
C THR A 51 0.37 6.98 -1.09
N VAL A 52 -0.64 6.26 -1.55
CA VAL A 52 -0.63 4.78 -1.55
C VAL A 52 0.45 4.24 -2.49
N LEU A 53 0.71 4.89 -3.62
CA LEU A 53 1.82 4.54 -4.51
C LEU A 53 3.19 4.71 -3.84
N VAL A 54 3.38 5.79 -3.07
CA VAL A 54 4.60 6.01 -2.28
C VAL A 54 4.75 4.91 -1.23
N ILE A 55 3.70 4.61 -0.45
CA ILE A 55 3.71 3.52 0.53
C ILE A 55 4.10 2.20 -0.14
N TYR A 56 3.43 1.87 -1.24
CA TYR A 56 3.67 0.63 -1.99
C TYR A 56 5.12 0.52 -2.46
N THR A 57 5.67 1.61 -3.03
CA THR A 57 7.06 1.67 -3.49
C THR A 57 8.05 1.50 -2.34
N LEU A 58 7.82 2.14 -1.20
CA LEU A 58 8.67 2.01 -0.02
C LEU A 58 8.63 0.59 0.55
N CYS A 59 7.46 -0.04 0.61
CA CYS A 59 7.31 -1.44 1.00
C CYS A 59 8.09 -2.37 0.06
N SER A 60 8.00 -2.16 -1.25
CA SER A 60 8.78 -2.92 -2.24
C SER A 60 10.29 -2.76 -2.06
N MET A 61 10.77 -1.53 -1.79
CA MET A 61 12.18 -1.28 -1.50
C MET A 61 12.64 -2.04 -0.25
N VAL A 62 11.84 -2.01 0.83
CA VAL A 62 12.13 -2.76 2.05
C VAL A 62 12.17 -4.27 1.76
N ALA A 63 11.22 -4.81 0.99
CA ALA A 63 11.20 -6.21 0.62
C ALA A 63 12.50 -6.64 -0.08
N VAL A 64 12.96 -5.82 -1.03
CA VAL A 64 14.21 -6.04 -1.78
C VAL A 64 15.44 -5.95 -0.88
N ILE A 65 15.51 -4.94 -0.01
CA ILE A 65 16.61 -4.79 0.96
C ILE A 65 16.68 -6.03 1.86
N LEU A 66 15.55 -6.49 2.39
CA LEU A 66 15.52 -7.66 3.25
C LEU A 66 15.84 -8.97 2.50
N LEU A 67 15.47 -9.07 1.22
CA LEU A 67 15.86 -10.21 0.38
C LEU A 67 17.39 -10.28 0.22
N ASN A 68 18.04 -9.14 0.02
CA ASN A 68 19.50 -9.06 -0.12
C ASN A 68 20.22 -9.33 1.21
N HIS A 69 19.67 -8.87 2.34
CA HIS A 69 20.24 -9.12 3.67
C HIS A 69 19.97 -10.52 4.21
N PHE A 70 18.86 -11.15 3.83
CA PHE A 70 18.43 -12.47 4.28
C PHE A 70 18.10 -13.39 3.08
N PRO A 71 19.10 -13.80 2.29
CA PRO A 71 18.88 -14.53 1.04
C PRO A 71 18.52 -16.02 1.25
N LEU A 72 18.88 -16.60 2.40
CA LEU A 72 18.67 -18.02 2.68
C LEU A 72 17.19 -18.34 2.93
N TYR A 73 16.73 -19.49 2.43
CA TYR A 73 15.34 -19.93 2.61
C TYR A 73 14.96 -20.11 4.09
N SER A 74 15.90 -20.59 4.92
CA SER A 74 15.73 -20.73 6.37
C SER A 74 15.46 -19.40 7.10
N GLN A 75 15.79 -18.26 6.48
CA GLN A 75 15.57 -16.93 7.04
C GLN A 75 14.27 -16.27 6.57
N THR A 76 13.43 -16.99 5.81
CA THR A 76 12.19 -16.44 5.23
C THR A 76 11.23 -15.89 6.30
N PHE A 77 10.99 -16.61 7.39
CA PHE A 77 10.13 -16.13 8.47
C PHE A 77 10.68 -14.87 9.15
N LYS A 78 12.01 -14.77 9.31
CA LYS A 78 12.67 -13.58 9.84
C LYS A 78 12.47 -12.38 8.92
N ARG A 79 12.65 -12.57 7.61
CA ARG A 79 12.40 -11.55 6.59
C ARG A 79 10.95 -11.07 6.60
N ILE A 80 9.99 -11.98 6.64
CA ILE A 80 8.56 -11.66 6.67
C ILE A 80 8.21 -10.88 7.95
N GLY A 81 8.68 -11.35 9.12
CA GLY A 81 8.41 -10.67 10.40
C GLY A 81 8.94 -9.23 10.44
N ILE A 82 10.19 -9.02 10.01
CA ILE A 82 10.78 -7.68 9.93
C ILE A 82 10.05 -6.83 8.88
N GLY A 83 9.75 -7.40 7.71
CA GLY A 83 9.02 -6.73 6.63
C GLY A 83 7.67 -6.20 7.10
N ILE A 84 6.85 -7.04 7.74
CA ILE A 84 5.54 -6.63 8.27
C ILE A 84 5.67 -5.45 9.24
N ALA A 85 6.63 -5.49 10.17
CA ALA A 85 6.85 -4.38 11.10
C ALA A 85 7.18 -3.08 10.35
N CYS A 86 8.09 -3.12 9.38
CA CYS A 86 8.43 -1.96 8.55
C CYS A 86 7.22 -1.46 7.73
N TYR A 87 6.45 -2.37 7.12
CA TYR A 87 5.29 -2.02 6.31
C TYR A 87 4.20 -1.33 7.13
N VAL A 88 3.95 -1.80 8.35
CA VAL A 88 3.01 -1.16 9.28
C VAL A 88 3.50 0.24 9.65
N ILE A 89 4.77 0.41 10.00
CA ILE A 89 5.34 1.72 10.37
C ILE A 89 5.22 2.71 9.21
N ILE A 90 5.64 2.32 8.00
CA ILE A 90 5.56 3.17 6.79
C ILE A 90 4.11 3.60 6.54
N MET A 91 3.17 2.65 6.60
CA MET A 91 1.76 2.92 6.37
C MET A 91 1.18 3.86 7.44
N VAL A 92 1.44 3.60 8.73
CA VAL A 92 0.95 4.45 9.82
C VAL A 92 1.43 5.88 9.64
N ILE A 93 2.73 6.09 9.39
CA ILE A 93 3.29 7.42 9.18
C ILE A 93 2.62 8.12 8.00
N ALA A 94 2.56 7.46 6.84
CA ALA A 94 2.01 8.05 5.63
C ALA A 94 0.51 8.37 5.73
N ILE A 95 -0.29 7.47 6.31
CA ILE A 95 -1.72 7.70 6.53
C ILE A 95 -1.96 8.76 7.59
N THR A 96 -1.13 8.84 8.62
CA THR A 96 -1.19 9.92 9.62
C THR A 96 -0.96 11.27 8.96
N ILE A 97 0.09 11.39 8.14
CA ILE A 97 0.39 12.62 7.38
C ILE A 97 -0.76 12.98 6.44
N LEU A 98 -1.32 11.99 5.72
CA LEU A 98 -2.45 12.20 4.83
C LEU A 98 -3.69 12.70 5.59
N PHE A 99 -4.01 12.05 6.72
CA PHE A 99 -5.17 12.36 7.54
C PHE A 99 -5.13 13.79 8.08
N PHE A 100 -4.04 14.15 8.76
CA PHE A 100 -3.87 15.50 9.32
C PHE A 100 -3.61 16.54 8.23
N GLY A 101 -2.96 16.17 7.13
CA GLY A 101 -2.78 17.05 5.96
C GLY A 101 -4.11 17.44 5.33
N TYR A 102 -5.04 16.49 5.18
CA TYR A 102 -6.38 16.77 4.69
C TYR A 102 -7.21 17.64 5.63
N ASP A 103 -7.10 17.42 6.94
CA ASP A 103 -7.76 18.26 7.92
C ASP A 103 -7.22 19.70 7.92
N TYR A 104 -5.89 19.85 7.85
CA TYR A 104 -5.22 21.15 7.86
C TYR A 104 -5.54 21.98 6.61
N ILE A 105 -5.47 21.37 5.42
CA ILE A 105 -5.68 22.08 4.15
C ILE A 105 -7.17 22.26 3.85
N ARG A 106 -8.05 21.49 4.50
CA ARG A 106 -9.49 21.41 4.19
C ARG A 106 -9.73 21.22 2.70
N VAL A 107 -9.13 20.19 2.13
CA VAL A 107 -9.13 19.92 0.68
C VAL A 107 -10.55 20.02 0.11
N MET A 108 -10.77 20.99 -0.79
CA MET A 108 -12.07 21.24 -1.44
C MET A 108 -13.24 21.45 -0.46
N GLY A 109 -12.96 21.99 0.73
CA GLY A 109 -13.95 22.22 1.80
C GLY A 109 -14.42 20.94 2.50
N LEU A 110 -13.74 19.81 2.29
CA LEU A 110 -14.03 18.57 2.98
C LEU A 110 -13.51 18.60 4.41
N ASN A 111 -14.33 18.11 5.34
CA ASN A 111 -13.94 17.92 6.73
C ASN A 111 -13.64 16.44 6.96
N VAL A 112 -12.47 16.16 7.56
CA VAL A 112 -12.09 14.80 7.92
C VAL A 112 -12.90 14.35 9.13
N LYS A 113 -13.39 13.12 9.10
CA LYS A 113 -14.07 12.51 10.25
C LYS A 113 -13.05 12.06 11.29
N MET A 114 -12.77 12.92 12.27
CA MET A 114 -11.81 12.64 13.35
C MET A 114 -12.01 11.29 14.04
N GLY A 115 -13.27 10.92 14.32
CA GLY A 115 -13.60 9.63 14.94
C GLY A 115 -13.25 8.39 14.08
N ASN A 116 -12.99 8.57 12.78
CA ASN A 116 -12.63 7.48 11.88
C ASN A 116 -11.12 7.23 11.82
N TYR A 117 -10.28 8.06 12.46
CA TYR A 117 -8.82 7.92 12.38
C TYR A 117 -8.32 6.50 12.71
N PRO A 118 -8.74 5.83 13.81
CA PRO A 118 -8.29 4.47 14.11
C PRO A 118 -8.72 3.47 13.03
N TRP A 119 -9.92 3.64 12.49
CA TRP A 119 -10.46 2.77 11.45
C TRP A 119 -9.74 2.94 10.12
N VAL A 120 -9.38 4.17 9.76
CA VAL A 120 -8.57 4.46 8.56
C VAL A 120 -7.20 3.80 8.69
N LEU A 121 -6.57 3.82 9.87
CA LEU A 121 -5.32 3.09 10.11
C LEU A 121 -5.50 1.59 9.98
N VAL A 122 -6.49 0.98 10.63
CA VAL A 122 -6.75 -0.47 10.57
C VAL A 122 -7.00 -0.93 9.13
N THR A 123 -7.81 -0.18 8.37
CA THR A 123 -8.05 -0.46 6.96
C THR A 123 -6.78 -0.30 6.13
N GLY A 124 -5.99 0.76 6.37
CA GLY A 124 -4.69 0.96 5.74
C GLY A 124 -3.71 -0.20 5.99
N ILE A 125 -3.59 -0.68 7.24
CA ILE A 125 -2.79 -1.87 7.60
C ILE A 125 -3.28 -3.07 6.79
N THR A 126 -4.58 -3.34 6.84
CA THR A 126 -5.20 -4.50 6.20
C THR A 126 -4.95 -4.50 4.69
N CYS A 127 -5.20 -3.37 4.02
CA CYS A 127 -4.95 -3.21 2.60
C CYS A 127 -3.46 -3.35 2.24
N ASN A 128 -2.56 -2.83 3.08
CA ASN A 128 -1.12 -2.94 2.86
C ASN A 128 -0.64 -4.40 2.98
N LEU A 129 -1.14 -5.15 3.97
CA LEU A 129 -0.84 -6.57 4.13
C LEU A 129 -1.42 -7.42 3.00
N LEU A 130 -2.61 -7.09 2.51
CA LEU A 130 -3.21 -7.73 1.33
C LEU A 130 -2.37 -7.48 0.07
N ALA A 131 -1.98 -6.23 -0.19
CA ALA A 131 -1.12 -5.89 -1.32
C ALA A 131 0.23 -6.64 -1.25
N THR A 132 0.82 -6.72 -0.06
CA THR A 132 2.05 -7.49 0.18
C THR A 132 1.83 -8.97 -0.12
N SER A 133 0.73 -9.56 0.35
CA SER A 133 0.38 -10.97 0.12
C SER A 133 0.21 -11.27 -1.37
N PHE A 134 -0.40 -10.37 -2.15
CA PHE A 134 -0.52 -10.54 -3.60
C PHE A 134 0.83 -10.54 -4.30
N ASN A 135 1.76 -9.67 -3.89
CA ASN A 135 3.11 -9.63 -4.45
C ASN A 135 3.92 -10.88 -4.08
N GLU A 136 3.78 -11.35 -2.84
CA GLU A 136 4.40 -12.60 -2.39
C GLU A 136 3.88 -13.81 -3.17
N GLY A 137 2.56 -13.90 -3.32
CA GLY A 137 1.91 -14.96 -4.09
C GLY A 137 2.33 -14.96 -5.57
N ALA A 138 2.45 -13.78 -6.19
CA ALA A 138 2.94 -13.66 -7.55
C ALA A 138 4.41 -14.10 -7.69
N SER A 139 5.28 -13.70 -6.75
CA SER A 139 6.68 -14.13 -6.70
C SER A 139 6.81 -15.64 -6.51
N PHE A 140 6.01 -16.21 -5.59
CA PHE A 140 5.98 -17.65 -5.35
C PHE A 140 5.53 -18.43 -6.60
N TYR A 141 4.47 -17.98 -7.26
CA TYR A 141 3.96 -18.61 -8.49
C TYR A 141 5.01 -18.58 -9.62
N GLU A 142 5.70 -17.46 -9.81
CA GLU A 142 6.78 -17.35 -10.81
C GLU A 142 7.91 -18.35 -10.54
N LYS A 143 8.32 -18.53 -9.28
CA LYS A 143 9.34 -19.50 -8.89
C LYS A 143 8.87 -20.93 -9.10
N TRP A 144 7.65 -21.25 -8.67
CA TRP A 144 7.06 -22.58 -8.84
C TRP A 144 6.96 -22.96 -10.31
N ARG A 145 6.53 -22.04 -11.18
CA ARG A 145 6.39 -22.32 -12.62
C ARG A 145 7.73 -22.65 -13.27
N LYS A 146 8.81 -21.93 -12.93
CA LYS A 146 10.16 -22.22 -13.44
C LYS A 146 10.62 -23.62 -13.06
N LEU A 147 10.40 -24.04 -11.82
CA LEU A 147 10.77 -25.37 -11.35
C LEU A 147 10.03 -26.50 -12.06
N VAL A 148 8.77 -26.29 -12.45
CA VAL A 148 7.96 -27.27 -13.19
C VAL A 148 8.33 -27.30 -14.68
N ASP A 149 8.64 -26.15 -15.29
CA ASP A 149 9.03 -26.10 -16.71
C ASP A 149 10.46 -26.60 -16.95
N GLU A 150 11.33 -26.58 -15.94
CA GLU A 150 12.70 -27.10 -15.99
C GLU A 150 12.82 -28.61 -15.65
N ALA A 151 11.72 -29.25 -15.21
CA ALA A 151 11.64 -30.66 -14.80
C ALA A 151 11.02 -31.55 -15.89
#